data_AF-W2Y8V1-F1
#
_entry.id   AF-W2Y8V1-F1
#
_cell.length_a   1.000
_cell.length_b   1.000
_cell.length_c   1.000
_cell.angle_alpha   90.00
_cell.angle_beta   90.00
_cell.angle_gamma   90.00
#
_symmetry.space_group_name_H-M   'P 1'
#
loop_
_entity.id
_entity.type
_entity.pdbx_description
1 polymer ?
#
loop_
_entity_poly.entity_id
_entity_poly.type
_entity_poly.pdbx_seq_one_letter_code
_entity_poly.pdbx_strand_id
1 'polypeptide(L)'
;MFAWELEGLKRLKIEAIRWGSSYRVKVRGKTGKIVYVSNLSRPSDRKLVAKQYGISEDKLSTHLSSDYKADPKYCFYSGNHMETHIYENIQPGEFYDKLENVLNCQQKASKVNIAIGYILISKSDLTDESYFYPNTANASVFDKPVAINSKGDIRKKIISEIRAMELADRLKYTKSGYQRKAIVGFKICIYHRAMLSVVVRQLSRR
;
A
#
# COMPACT_ATOMS: atom_id res chain seq x y z
N MET A 1 9.26 2.65 -5.27
CA MET A 1 8.22 2.20 -6.22
C MET A 1 6.89 2.22 -5.51
N PHE A 2 5.91 2.91 -6.07
CA PHE A 2 4.58 3.01 -5.47
C PHE A 2 3.86 1.66 -5.44
N ALA A 3 2.88 1.54 -4.55
CA ALA A 3 2.13 0.30 -4.36
C ALA A 3 1.37 -0.12 -5.63
N TRP A 4 0.70 0.84 -6.30
CA TRP A 4 0.00 0.57 -7.57
C TRP A 4 0.96 0.20 -8.71
N GLU A 5 2.15 0.80 -8.76
CA GLU A 5 3.19 0.42 -9.74
C GLU A 5 3.64 -1.03 -9.52
N LEU A 6 3.87 -1.42 -8.26
CA LEU A 6 4.28 -2.79 -7.93
C LEU A 6 3.21 -3.81 -8.31
N GLU A 7 1.94 -3.55 -8.01
CA GLU A 7 0.84 -4.43 -8.43
C GLU A 7 0.71 -4.45 -9.97
N GLY A 8 0.90 -3.32 -10.65
CA GLY A 8 0.95 -3.25 -12.11
C GLY A 8 2.03 -4.15 -12.72
N LEU A 9 3.24 -4.16 -12.15
CA LEU A 9 4.32 -5.07 -12.57
C LEU A 9 3.96 -6.54 -12.36
N LYS A 10 3.37 -6.88 -11.20
CA LYS A 10 2.93 -8.25 -10.90
C LYS A 10 1.93 -8.76 -11.95
N ARG A 11 0.98 -7.91 -12.38
CA ARG A 11 0.01 -8.24 -13.45
C ARG A 11 0.69 -8.52 -14.78
N LEU A 12 1.78 -7.82 -15.08
CA LEU A 12 2.59 -8.02 -16.28
C LEU A 12 3.60 -9.17 -16.15
N LYS A 13 3.61 -9.89 -15.02
CA LYS A 13 4.61 -10.93 -14.70
C LYS A 13 6.05 -10.40 -14.75
N ILE A 14 6.23 -9.11 -14.45
CA ILE A 14 7.55 -8.48 -14.32
C ILE A 14 8.00 -8.61 -12.87
N GLU A 15 9.14 -9.29 -12.68
CA GLU A 15 9.69 -9.51 -11.34
C GLU A 15 10.30 -8.22 -10.77
N ALA A 16 9.80 -7.80 -9.61
CA ALA A 16 10.34 -6.70 -8.82
C ALA A 16 11.06 -7.25 -7.59
N ILE A 17 12.31 -6.85 -7.41
CA ILE A 17 13.18 -7.33 -6.33
C ILE A 17 13.03 -6.42 -5.13
N ARG A 18 12.83 -7.00 -3.93
CA ARG A 18 12.83 -6.25 -2.67
C ARG A 18 14.22 -5.69 -2.41
N TRP A 19 14.31 -4.39 -2.19
CA TRP A 19 15.55 -3.66 -1.93
C TRP A 19 15.39 -2.78 -0.69
N GLY A 20 15.69 -3.35 0.49
CA GLY A 20 15.40 -2.71 1.77
C GLY A 20 13.90 -2.56 1.98
N SER A 21 13.44 -1.30 2.11
CA SER A 21 12.03 -0.96 2.38
C SER A 21 11.21 -0.62 1.13
N SER A 22 11.71 -0.93 -0.07
CA SER A 22 11.01 -0.69 -1.33
C SER A 22 11.38 -1.76 -2.36
N TYR A 23 10.88 -1.63 -3.59
CA TYR A 23 11.10 -2.56 -4.69
C TYR A 23 11.82 -1.90 -5.86
N ARG A 24 12.58 -2.71 -6.61
CA ARG A 24 13.30 -2.28 -7.82
C ARG A 24 13.17 -3.30 -8.94
N VAL A 25 13.14 -2.83 -10.18
CA VAL A 25 13.22 -3.70 -11.38
C VAL A 25 14.65 -3.71 -11.90
N LYS A 26 15.19 -4.91 -12.12
CA LYS A 26 16.49 -5.08 -12.74
C LYS A 26 16.34 -4.96 -14.26
N VAL A 27 17.00 -3.98 -14.87
CA VAL A 27 16.95 -3.75 -16.32
C VAL A 27 18.34 -3.49 -16.89
N ARG A 28 18.50 -3.69 -18.21
CA ARG A 28 19.70 -3.26 -18.92
C ARG A 28 19.59 -1.78 -19.27
N GLY A 29 20.53 -0.98 -18.77
CA GLY A 29 20.58 0.46 -19.01
C GLY A 29 21.02 0.81 -20.43
N LYS A 30 20.97 2.11 -20.77
CA LYS A 30 21.33 2.62 -22.11
C LYS A 30 22.73 2.23 -22.56
N THR A 31 23.67 2.14 -21.61
CA THR A 31 25.08 1.77 -21.86
C THR A 31 25.34 0.26 -21.83
N GLY A 32 24.30 -0.58 -21.79
CA GLY A 32 24.41 -2.04 -21.70
C GLY A 32 24.69 -2.60 -20.30
N LYS A 33 24.99 -1.75 -19.31
CA LYS A 33 25.18 -2.15 -17.90
C LYS A 33 23.85 -2.43 -17.21
N ILE A 34 23.84 -3.36 -16.25
CA ILE A 34 22.65 -3.61 -15.42
C ILE A 34 22.41 -2.43 -14.46
N VAL A 35 21.17 -1.96 -14.42
CA VAL A 35 20.71 -0.90 -13.52
C VAL A 35 19.42 -1.33 -12.80
N TYR A 36 19.19 -0.75 -11.62
CA TYR A 36 18.02 -1.05 -10.80
C TYR A 36 17.10 0.16 -10.73
N VAL A 37 15.96 0.05 -11.38
CA VAL A 37 14.96 1.11 -11.49
C VAL A 37 14.00 1.05 -10.32
N SER A 38 13.79 2.19 -9.64
CA SER A 38 12.93 2.28 -8.44
C SER A 38 11.71 3.19 -8.61
N ASN A 39 11.68 4.01 -9.66
CA ASN A 39 10.63 4.99 -9.93
C ASN A 39 10.11 4.81 -11.36
N LEU A 40 9.00 4.10 -11.49
CA LEU A 40 8.39 3.81 -12.80
C LEU A 40 7.45 4.92 -13.27
N SER A 41 7.30 5.99 -12.50
CA SER A 41 6.62 7.20 -12.95
C SER A 41 7.47 7.99 -13.94
N ARG A 42 8.80 7.76 -13.96
CA ARG A 42 9.72 8.40 -14.91
C ARG A 42 9.61 7.76 -16.31
N PRO A 43 9.34 8.55 -17.37
CA PRO A 43 9.23 8.01 -18.73
C PRO A 43 10.49 7.28 -19.21
N SER A 44 11.68 7.79 -18.87
CA SER A 44 12.96 7.16 -19.23
C SER A 44 13.11 5.75 -18.67
N ASP A 45 12.60 5.55 -17.45
CA ASP A 45 12.76 4.31 -16.69
C ASP A 45 11.74 3.28 -17.19
N ARG A 46 10.53 3.72 -17.51
CA ARG A 46 9.53 2.88 -18.22
C ARG A 46 10.04 2.38 -19.56
N LYS A 47 10.71 3.24 -20.34
CA LYS A 47 11.31 2.84 -21.63
C LYS A 47 12.31 1.69 -21.48
N LEU A 48 13.14 1.74 -20.44
CA LEU A 48 14.12 0.68 -20.18
C LEU A 48 13.42 -0.64 -19.81
N VAL A 49 12.38 -0.57 -18.97
CA VAL A 49 11.59 -1.76 -18.57
C VAL A 49 10.84 -2.34 -19.77
N ALA A 50 10.11 -1.50 -20.52
CA ALA A 50 9.38 -1.90 -21.73
C ALA A 50 10.28 -2.64 -22.72
N LYS A 51 11.47 -2.08 -23.00
CA LYS A 51 12.48 -2.70 -23.87
C LYS A 51 13.00 -4.03 -23.33
N GLN A 52 13.32 -4.11 -22.04
CA GLN A 52 13.88 -5.32 -21.42
C GLN A 52 12.91 -6.50 -21.45
N TYR A 53 11.61 -6.24 -21.25
CA TYR A 53 10.58 -7.27 -21.14
C TYR A 53 9.75 -7.45 -22.42
N GLY A 54 10.06 -6.71 -23.50
CA GLY A 54 9.37 -6.83 -24.79
C GLY A 54 7.89 -6.42 -24.76
N ILE A 55 7.54 -5.42 -23.94
CA ILE A 55 6.16 -4.94 -23.76
C ILE A 55 6.06 -3.52 -24.34
N SER A 56 4.92 -3.16 -24.94
CA SER A 56 4.70 -1.79 -25.41
C SER A 56 4.67 -0.78 -24.26
N GLU A 57 5.17 0.44 -24.49
CA GLU A 57 5.17 1.50 -23.48
C GLU A 57 3.75 1.86 -23.02
N ASP A 58 2.77 1.81 -23.93
CA ASP A 58 1.37 2.09 -23.64
C ASP A 58 0.76 1.04 -22.72
N LYS A 59 1.02 -0.25 -23.00
CA LYS A 59 0.56 -1.36 -22.15
C LYS A 59 1.21 -1.26 -20.77
N LEU A 60 2.52 -1.03 -20.72
CA LEU A 60 3.22 -0.83 -19.45
C LEU A 60 2.64 0.35 -18.67
N SER A 61 2.44 1.49 -19.31
CA SER A 61 1.90 2.70 -18.68
C SER A 61 0.46 2.52 -18.18
N THR A 62 -0.37 1.81 -18.95
CA THR A 62 -1.74 1.47 -18.55
C THR A 62 -1.74 0.63 -17.27
N HIS A 63 -0.92 -0.42 -17.22
CA HIS A 63 -0.87 -1.31 -16.06
C HIS A 63 -0.25 -0.66 -14.81
N LEU A 64 0.65 0.32 -14.99
CA LEU A 64 1.27 1.08 -13.90
C LEU A 64 0.44 2.28 -13.43
N SER A 65 -0.68 2.58 -14.09
CA SER A 65 -1.53 3.72 -13.73
C SER A 65 -2.24 3.50 -12.40
N SER A 66 -2.39 4.56 -11.62
CA SER A 66 -3.20 4.59 -10.40
C SER A 66 -4.67 4.22 -10.66
N ASP A 67 -5.16 4.55 -11.86
CA ASP A 67 -6.57 4.44 -12.22
C ASP A 67 -6.91 3.07 -12.81
N TYR A 68 -5.92 2.20 -12.94
CA TYR A 68 -6.08 0.89 -13.56
C TYR A 68 -6.68 -0.14 -12.60
N LYS A 69 -8.02 -0.23 -12.62
CA LYS A 69 -8.85 -1.06 -11.73
C LYS A 69 -9.01 -2.52 -12.19
N ALA A 70 -7.95 -3.15 -12.70
CA ALA A 70 -8.04 -4.54 -13.19
C ALA A 70 -7.83 -5.60 -12.10
N ASP A 71 -7.41 -5.23 -10.89
CA ASP A 71 -7.20 -6.19 -9.80
C ASP A 71 -8.31 -6.08 -8.75
N PRO A 72 -9.09 -7.15 -8.53
CA PRO A 72 -10.09 -7.17 -7.46
C PRO A 72 -9.47 -7.09 -6.05
N LYS A 73 -8.17 -7.37 -5.91
CA LYS A 73 -7.47 -7.44 -4.62
C LYS A 73 -6.82 -6.14 -4.18
N TYR A 74 -6.69 -5.15 -5.06
CA TYR A 74 -6.08 -3.87 -4.73
C TYR A 74 -6.81 -2.70 -5.36
N CYS A 75 -7.30 -1.81 -4.51
CA CYS A 75 -7.94 -0.56 -4.90
C CYS A 75 -7.16 0.63 -4.36
N PHE A 76 -6.97 1.63 -5.21
CA PHE A 76 -6.34 2.90 -4.86
C PHE A 76 -7.27 4.05 -5.17
N TYR A 77 -7.39 4.98 -4.21
CA TYR A 77 -8.13 6.22 -4.37
C TYR A 77 -7.23 7.38 -3.95
N SER A 78 -7.10 8.38 -4.81
CA SER A 78 -6.34 9.59 -4.53
C SER A 78 -7.26 10.79 -4.46
N GLY A 79 -7.01 11.67 -3.50
CA GLY A 79 -7.68 12.96 -3.34
C GLY A 79 -6.72 14.01 -2.80
N ASN A 80 -7.12 15.28 -2.82
CA ASN A 80 -6.22 16.42 -2.55
C ASN A 80 -5.56 16.38 -1.16
N HIS A 81 -6.23 15.80 -0.16
CA HIS A 81 -5.76 15.77 1.23
C HIS A 81 -5.68 14.36 1.80
N MET A 82 -6.08 13.35 1.02
CA MET A 82 -6.16 11.99 1.48
C MET A 82 -5.99 11.04 0.31
N GLU A 83 -5.19 10.00 0.51
CA GLU A 83 -5.20 8.83 -0.34
C GLU A 83 -5.61 7.60 0.47
N THR A 84 -6.19 6.62 -0.21
CA THR A 84 -6.66 5.38 0.39
C THR A 84 -6.16 4.19 -0.41
N HIS A 85 -5.56 3.24 0.29
CA HIS A 85 -5.12 1.96 -0.26
C HIS A 85 -5.94 0.85 0.39
N ILE A 86 -6.56 0.00 -0.42
CA ILE A 86 -7.34 -1.15 0.06
C ILE A 86 -6.74 -2.40 -0.56
N TYR A 87 -6.39 -3.36 0.28
CA TYR A 87 -5.95 -4.69 -0.09
C TYR A 87 -6.95 -5.72 0.44
N GLU A 88 -7.37 -6.63 -0.41
CA GLU A 88 -8.33 -7.70 -0.07
C GLU A 88 -7.82 -9.05 -0.57
N ASN A 89 -8.13 -10.12 0.16
CA ASN A 89 -7.75 -11.49 -0.20
C ASN A 89 -6.25 -11.66 -0.51
N ILE A 90 -5.40 -10.99 0.28
CA ILE A 90 -3.95 -11.14 0.24
C ILE A 90 -3.50 -12.35 1.05
N GLN A 91 -2.34 -12.90 0.70
CA GLN A 91 -1.74 -13.97 1.48
C GLN A 91 -1.31 -13.44 2.86
N PRO A 92 -1.47 -14.20 3.96
CA PRO A 92 -1.12 -13.73 5.29
C PRO A 92 0.33 -13.26 5.43
N GLY A 93 1.27 -13.95 4.75
CA GLY A 93 2.68 -13.58 4.71
C GLY A 93 2.99 -12.27 3.98
N GLU A 94 2.09 -11.78 3.11
CA GLU A 94 2.31 -10.54 2.35
C GLU A 94 1.85 -9.28 3.09
N PHE A 95 1.07 -9.42 4.17
CA PHE A 95 0.42 -8.31 4.86
C PHE A 95 1.41 -7.21 5.29
N TYR A 96 2.40 -7.58 6.09
CA TYR A 96 3.38 -6.63 6.63
C TYR A 96 4.22 -5.98 5.54
N ASP A 97 4.59 -6.75 4.52
CA ASP A 97 5.40 -6.26 3.40
C ASP A 97 4.66 -5.24 2.55
N LYS A 98 3.39 -5.51 2.22
CA LYS A 98 2.54 -4.57 1.48
C LYS A 98 2.25 -3.31 2.29
N LEU A 99 1.90 -3.47 3.57
CA LEU A 99 1.68 -2.35 4.49
C LEU A 99 2.93 -1.46 4.60
N GLU A 100 4.08 -2.06 4.87
CA GLU A 100 5.34 -1.34 5.01
C GLU A 100 5.74 -0.64 3.69
N ASN A 101 5.50 -1.27 2.53
CA ASN A 101 5.76 -0.66 1.23
C ASN A 101 4.91 0.59 0.99
N VAL A 102 3.60 0.52 1.22
CA VAL A 102 2.68 1.67 1.06
C VAL A 102 3.15 2.85 1.93
N LEU A 103 3.45 2.59 3.20
CA LEU A 103 3.87 3.62 4.15
C LEU A 103 5.27 4.18 3.83
N ASN A 104 6.20 3.36 3.34
CA ASN A 104 7.54 3.82 2.96
C ASN A 104 7.58 4.63 1.66
N CYS A 105 6.55 4.54 0.83
CA CYS A 105 6.42 5.38 -0.37
C CYS A 105 6.08 6.83 -0.05
N GLN A 106 5.64 7.11 1.18
CA GLN A 106 5.31 8.46 1.63
C GLN A 106 6.57 9.30 1.77
N GLN A 107 6.65 10.38 0.99
CA GLN A 107 7.79 11.30 1.03
C GLN A 107 7.70 12.33 2.14
N LYS A 108 6.48 12.62 2.61
CA LYS A 108 6.20 13.68 3.58
C LYS A 108 5.62 13.09 4.85
N ALA A 109 5.77 13.81 5.95
CA ALA A 109 5.09 13.50 7.19
C ALA A 109 3.58 13.52 6.98
N SER A 110 2.90 12.46 7.43
CA SER A 110 1.48 12.23 7.22
C SER A 110 0.84 11.68 8.50
N LYS A 111 -0.48 11.75 8.57
CA LYS A 111 -1.25 10.98 9.54
C LYS A 111 -1.84 9.77 8.84
N VAL A 112 -1.88 8.63 9.48
CA VAL A 112 -2.43 7.41 8.91
C VAL A 112 -3.50 6.82 9.81
N ASN A 113 -4.55 6.28 9.20
CA ASN A 113 -5.49 5.40 9.87
C ASN A 113 -5.51 4.06 9.15
N ILE A 114 -5.47 2.96 9.90
CA ILE A 114 -5.34 1.62 9.35
C ILE A 114 -6.46 0.76 9.90
N ALA A 115 -7.15 0.05 9.01
CA ALA A 115 -8.12 -0.97 9.36
C ALA A 115 -7.68 -2.33 8.80
N ILE A 116 -7.89 -3.40 9.57
CA ILE A 116 -7.44 -4.75 9.21
C ILE A 116 -8.64 -5.59 8.77
N GLY A 117 -8.46 -6.37 7.72
CA GLY A 117 -9.41 -7.38 7.26
C GLY A 117 -8.87 -8.77 7.56
N TYR A 118 -9.72 -9.64 8.11
CA TYR A 118 -9.31 -10.96 8.60
C TYR A 118 -10.39 -12.01 8.36
N ILE A 119 -9.95 -13.27 8.34
CA ILE A 119 -10.84 -14.41 8.38
C ILE A 119 -11.02 -14.82 9.84
N LEU A 120 -12.26 -14.94 10.26
CA LEU A 120 -12.67 -15.58 11.50
C LEU A 120 -12.97 -17.05 11.23
N ILE A 121 -12.66 -17.91 12.19
CA ILE A 121 -13.02 -19.33 12.19
C ILE A 121 -13.75 -19.65 13.48
N SER A 122 -14.80 -20.46 13.41
CA SER A 122 -15.51 -20.90 14.61
C SER A 122 -14.61 -21.80 15.46
N LYS A 123 -14.73 -21.66 16.79
CA LYS A 123 -14.02 -22.51 17.76
C LYS A 123 -14.63 -23.92 17.81
N SER A 124 -15.92 -24.03 17.49
CA SER A 124 -16.68 -25.28 17.55
C SER A 124 -16.65 -26.05 16.23
N ASP A 125 -16.65 -25.32 15.12
CA ASP A 125 -16.63 -25.86 13.76
C ASP A 125 -15.49 -25.21 12.97
N LEU A 126 -14.40 -25.97 12.78
CA LEU A 126 -13.22 -25.48 12.07
C LEU A 126 -13.44 -25.30 10.55
N THR A 127 -14.64 -25.58 10.04
CA THR A 127 -15.00 -25.33 8.63
C THR A 127 -15.80 -24.04 8.43
N ASP A 128 -16.34 -23.46 9.51
CA ASP A 128 -17.10 -22.22 9.46
C ASP A 128 -16.16 -21.01 9.50
N GLU A 129 -15.89 -20.46 8.32
CA GLU A 129 -15.07 -19.29 8.10
C GLU A 129 -15.90 -18.08 7.67
N SER A 130 -15.62 -16.93 8.28
CA SER A 130 -16.28 -15.67 7.97
C SER A 130 -15.25 -14.59 7.67
N TYR A 131 -15.35 -13.97 6.49
CA TYR A 131 -14.51 -12.83 6.12
C TYR A 131 -15.02 -11.53 6.75
N PHE A 132 -14.13 -10.79 7.38
CA PHE A 132 -14.39 -9.47 7.93
C PHE A 132 -13.67 -8.39 7.12
N TYR A 133 -14.45 -7.48 6.54
CA TYR A 133 -13.93 -6.42 5.67
C TYR A 133 -13.17 -5.34 6.46
N PRO A 134 -12.03 -4.81 5.95
CA PRO A 134 -11.26 -3.75 6.61
C PRO A 134 -11.99 -2.39 6.61
N ASN A 135 -12.86 -2.18 7.60
CA ASN A 135 -13.59 -0.93 7.79
C ASN A 135 -13.01 -0.11 8.96
N THR A 136 -12.64 1.15 8.71
CA THR A 136 -12.13 2.09 9.72
C THR A 136 -13.08 2.38 10.88
N ALA A 137 -14.37 2.09 10.76
CA ALA A 137 -15.31 2.25 11.87
C ALA A 137 -15.17 1.13 12.94
N ASN A 138 -14.88 -0.10 12.51
CA ASN A 138 -15.01 -1.28 13.36
C ASN A 138 -13.74 -2.14 13.44
N ALA A 139 -12.87 -2.04 12.44
CA ALA A 139 -11.64 -2.83 12.32
C ALA A 139 -10.38 -1.95 12.41
N SER A 140 -10.52 -0.73 12.93
CA SER A 140 -9.41 0.20 13.07
C SER A 140 -8.39 -0.32 14.08
N VAL A 141 -7.11 -0.23 13.74
CA VAL A 141 -5.99 -0.53 14.65
C VAL A 141 -5.89 0.56 15.72
N PHE A 142 -6.14 1.80 15.32
CA PHE A 142 -6.03 2.96 16.20
C PHE A 142 -7.38 3.67 16.29
N ASP A 143 -7.73 4.14 17.49
CA ASP A 143 -8.92 4.97 17.69
C ASP A 143 -8.83 6.31 16.97
N LYS A 144 -7.60 6.80 16.76
CA LYS A 144 -7.31 8.09 16.11
C LYS A 144 -6.15 7.93 15.10
N PRO A 145 -6.14 8.72 14.01
CA PRO A 145 -5.03 8.70 13.06
C PRO A 145 -3.67 8.99 13.72
N VAL A 146 -2.68 8.15 13.43
CA VAL A 146 -1.32 8.21 14.00
C VAL A 146 -0.41 9.01 13.08
N ALA A 147 0.38 9.93 13.65
CA ALA A 147 1.38 10.68 12.89
C ALA A 147 2.65 9.85 12.61
N ILE A 148 3.03 9.79 11.34
CA ILE A 148 4.30 9.24 10.85
C ILE A 148 5.17 10.42 10.42
N ASN A 149 6.20 10.71 11.22
CA ASN A 149 7.14 11.80 10.93
C ASN A 149 8.43 11.28 10.30
N SER A 150 8.73 9.99 10.45
CA SER A 150 9.93 9.34 9.92
C SER A 150 9.64 7.90 9.50
N LYS A 151 10.52 7.31 8.68
CA LYS A 151 10.42 5.89 8.32
C LYS A 151 10.54 4.96 9.53
N GLY A 152 11.27 5.38 10.57
CA GLY A 152 11.39 4.63 11.82
C GLY A 152 10.06 4.50 12.57
N ASP A 153 9.17 5.49 12.43
CA ASP A 153 7.85 5.46 13.06
C ASP A 153 6.98 4.33 12.52
N ILE A 154 7.16 3.92 11.27
CA ILE A 154 6.40 2.83 10.65
C ILE A 154 6.56 1.57 11.50
N ARG A 155 7.80 1.16 11.76
CA ARG A 155 8.06 -0.05 12.57
C ARG A 155 7.72 0.13 14.04
N LYS A 156 8.06 1.30 14.62
CA LYS A 156 7.93 1.56 16.06
C LYS A 156 6.51 1.83 16.54
N LYS A 157 5.66 2.42 15.68
CA LYS A 157 4.30 2.82 16.05
C LYS A 157 3.23 1.97 15.37
N ILE A 158 3.45 1.59 14.11
CA ILE A 158 2.42 0.90 13.31
C ILE A 158 2.58 -0.61 13.41
N ILE A 159 3.73 -1.14 13.01
CA ILE A 159 3.94 -2.59 12.92
C ILE A 159 3.94 -3.23 14.30
N SER A 160 4.57 -2.59 15.29
CA SER A 160 4.56 -3.02 16.69
C SER A 160 3.16 -3.10 17.27
N GLU A 161 2.32 -2.08 17.05
CA GLU A 161 0.94 -2.07 17.55
C GLU A 161 0.11 -3.18 16.94
N ILE A 162 0.19 -3.36 15.61
CA ILE A 162 -0.56 -4.41 14.93
C ILE A 162 -0.15 -5.79 15.46
N ARG A 163 1.16 -6.03 15.66
CA ARG A 163 1.65 -7.28 16.28
C ARG A 163 1.14 -7.45 17.71
N ALA A 164 1.13 -6.38 18.50
CA ALA A 164 0.62 -6.42 19.87
C ALA A 164 -0.89 -6.73 19.90
N MET A 165 -1.67 -6.14 18.99
CA MET A 165 -3.10 -6.44 18.83
C MET A 165 -3.34 -7.89 18.38
N GLU A 166 -2.53 -8.40 17.45
CA GLU A 166 -2.58 -9.79 17.00
C GLU A 166 -2.30 -10.78 18.13
N LEU A 167 -1.33 -10.46 19.01
CA LEU A 167 -0.98 -11.29 20.16
C LEU A 167 -2.01 -11.19 21.30
N ALA A 168 -2.57 -10.00 21.52
CA ALA A 168 -3.52 -9.73 22.59
C ALA A 168 -4.98 -10.04 22.21
N ASP A 169 -5.21 -10.52 21.00
CA ASP A 169 -6.53 -10.89 20.47
C ASP A 169 -7.59 -9.77 20.57
N ARG A 170 -7.16 -8.52 20.38
CA ARG A 170 -8.00 -7.31 20.63
C ARG A 170 -8.86 -6.89 19.44
N LEU A 171 -8.91 -7.67 18.37
CA LEU A 171 -9.72 -7.35 17.20
C LEU A 171 -11.20 -7.57 17.52
N LYS A 172 -12.09 -6.69 17.04
CA LYS A 172 -13.51 -6.78 17.35
C LYS A 172 -14.11 -8.06 16.78
N TYR A 173 -14.55 -8.94 17.67
CA TYR A 173 -15.27 -10.16 17.32
C TYR A 173 -16.76 -9.85 17.10
N THR A 174 -17.31 -10.33 16.00
CA THR A 174 -18.76 -10.26 15.78
C THR A 174 -19.51 -11.29 16.62
N LYS A 175 -18.84 -12.34 17.10
CA LYS A 175 -19.43 -13.47 17.85
C LYS A 175 -18.42 -14.09 18.83
N SER A 176 -18.84 -14.40 20.06
CA SER A 176 -17.99 -14.98 21.13
C SER A 176 -17.41 -16.38 20.81
N GLY A 177 -18.01 -17.08 19.85
CA GLY A 177 -17.60 -18.42 19.42
C GLY A 177 -16.54 -18.46 18.33
N TYR A 178 -16.01 -17.33 17.87
CA TYR A 178 -15.04 -17.29 16.77
C TYR A 178 -13.66 -16.82 17.28
N GLN A 179 -12.63 -17.21 16.55
CA GLN A 179 -11.26 -16.73 16.72
C GLN A 179 -10.71 -16.28 15.37
N ARG A 180 -9.70 -15.41 15.37
CA ARG A 180 -9.02 -15.02 14.13
C ARG A 180 -8.19 -16.17 13.58
N LYS A 181 -8.42 -16.51 12.31
CA LYS A 181 -7.59 -17.46 11.54
C LYS A 181 -6.38 -16.77 10.93
N ALA A 182 -6.59 -15.69 10.18
CA ALA A 182 -5.52 -14.97 9.50
C ALA A 182 -5.91 -13.54 9.10
N ILE A 183 -4.92 -12.65 8.98
CA ILE A 183 -5.10 -11.35 8.32
C ILE A 183 -4.98 -11.57 6.82
N VAL A 184 -5.99 -11.12 6.07
CA VAL A 184 -6.08 -11.31 4.61
C VAL A 184 -6.44 -10.03 3.87
N GLY A 185 -6.46 -8.89 4.56
CA GLY A 185 -6.76 -7.61 3.94
C GLY A 185 -6.45 -6.45 4.87
N PHE A 186 -6.41 -5.25 4.31
CA PHE A 186 -6.30 -4.01 5.07
C PHE A 186 -6.69 -2.80 4.24
N LYS A 187 -7.05 -1.74 4.95
CA LYS A 187 -7.31 -0.42 4.40
C LYS A 187 -6.41 0.59 5.11
N ILE A 188 -5.70 1.41 4.35
CA ILE A 188 -4.91 2.53 4.86
C ILE A 188 -5.51 3.81 4.31
N CYS A 189 -5.89 4.74 5.20
CA CYS A 189 -6.16 6.12 4.86
C CYS A 189 -4.94 6.95 5.24
N ILE A 190 -4.31 7.63 4.29
CA ILE A 190 -3.16 8.50 4.51
C ILE A 190 -3.62 9.94 4.31
N TYR A 191 -3.53 10.74 5.36
CA TYR A 191 -3.89 12.14 5.37
C TYR A 191 -2.64 13.00 5.15
N HIS A 192 -2.63 13.77 4.08
CA HIS A 192 -1.57 14.71 3.76
C HIS A 192 -1.86 16.05 4.44
N ARG A 193 -0.81 16.73 4.91
CA ARG A 193 -0.94 18.13 5.33
C ARG A 193 -1.31 18.97 4.11
N ALA A 194 -2.34 19.82 4.25
CA ALA A 194 -2.74 20.74 3.19
C ALA A 194 -1.53 21.58 2.75
N MET A 195 -1.28 21.64 1.44
CA MET A 195 -0.47 22.73 0.90
C MET A 195 -1.31 24.00 1.06
N LEU A 196 -0.83 24.97 1.81
CA LEU A 196 -1.15 26.35 1.48
C LEU A 196 -0.60 26.55 0.06
N SER A 197 -1.48 26.58 -0.94
CA SER A 197 -1.12 27.18 -2.22
C SER A 197 -0.66 28.60 -1.87
N VAL A 198 0.64 28.87 -2.06
CA VAL A 198 1.13 30.24 -2.04
C VAL A 198 0.50 30.90 -3.25
N VAL A 199 -0.71 31.45 -3.07
CA VAL A 199 -1.27 32.43 -3.98
C VAL A 199 -0.35 33.62 -3.85
N VAL A 200 0.63 33.71 -4.75
CA VAL A 200 1.39 34.93 -4.98
C VAL A 200 0.36 35.97 -5.42
N ARG A 201 -0.16 36.75 -4.46
CA ARG A 201 -0.83 38.01 -4.75
C ARG A 201 0.23 38.90 -5.41
N GLN A 202 0.23 38.95 -6.73
CA GLN A 202 0.81 40.08 -7.43
C GLN A 202 0.02 41.31 -7.00
N LEU A 203 0.60 42.05 -6.06
CA LEU A 203 0.21 43.42 -5.76
C LEU A 203 0.50 44.24 -7.02
N SER A 204 -0.53 44.45 -7.85
CA SER A 204 -0.51 45.54 -8.82
C SER A 204 -0.67 46.85 -8.05
N ARG A 205 0.46 47.48 -7.72
CA ARG A 205 0.52 48.92 -7.48
C ARG A 205 0.50 49.60 -8.85
N ARG A 206 -0.61 50.24 -9.18
CA ARG A 206 -0.63 51.50 -9.93
C ARG A 206 -1.72 52.38 -9.33
#